data_AF-A0ABC9BCT5-F1
#
_entry.id   AF-A0ABC9BCT5-F1
#
_cell.length_a   1.000
_cell.length_b   1.000
_cell.length_c   1.000
_cell.angle_alpha   90.00
_cell.angle_beta   90.00
_cell.angle_gamma   90.00
#
_symmetry.space_group_name_H-M   'P 1'
#
loop_
_entity.id
_entity.type
_entity.pdbx_description
1 polymer ?
#
loop_
_entity_poly.entity_id
_entity_poly.type
_entity_poly.pdbx_seq_one_letter_code
_entity_poly.pdbx_strand_id
1 'polypeptide(L)'
;MESFLASRSVRSSFAAAAAAGSRGCSPRPSRVAILAGARARPLRAGPKWSVRFVWVSRRLAFGPEILQAITNSDSILQVLAQDDMLNATELVQWENGKSVNDIAASQGIRIRRHCRPTASLKEIEEELGAPLNILEKIIWDKEIEVAEGLAKKPLKELIEAAAKSPPTRDFYGALEAAYKRNGVPALIAEVKKASPSRGVLRENFNPVEIANAYEKNGAACLSILTDEKYFQGSFENLEKVRASGVKCPLLCKEFVIDKWQIYNARSKGADAILLIAAVLTDLDMKYFLRICKELGMTALIEVHDEKEMDRVLKINGVKLIGINNRSLETFVVDTSNTKMLLEKHGDSIREKGILVVGESGLFTPDDVAYVQNAGVSAVLVGESLVKQEDPGRAITGLFGKELLH
;
A
#
# COMPACT_ATOMS: atom_id res chain seq x y z
N MET A 1 26.96 -50.84 -33.08
CA MET A 1 27.94 -51.03 -32.01
C MET A 1 27.27 -50.62 -30.72
N GLU A 2 26.39 -51.46 -30.18
CA GLU A 2 26.76 -52.53 -29.22
C GLU A 2 27.39 -51.90 -27.96
N SER A 3 26.67 -51.72 -26.85
CA SER A 3 26.03 -52.69 -25.92
C SER A 3 26.89 -53.01 -24.71
N PHE A 4 26.20 -53.41 -23.64
CA PHE A 4 26.63 -54.03 -22.37
C PHE A 4 26.89 -53.11 -21.18
N LEU A 5 26.50 -53.46 -19.95
CA LEU A 5 25.35 -54.20 -19.39
C LEU A 5 25.49 -54.14 -17.87
N ALA A 6 24.39 -54.43 -17.18
CA ALA A 6 24.21 -54.43 -15.74
C ALA A 6 24.97 -55.54 -14.98
N SER A 7 25.15 -55.34 -13.66
CA SER A 7 24.85 -56.31 -12.58
C SER A 7 25.19 -55.68 -11.21
N ARG A 8 24.23 -55.37 -10.32
CA ARG A 8 23.53 -56.22 -9.32
C ARG A 8 24.37 -56.70 -8.13
N SER A 9 23.71 -56.66 -6.96
CA SER A 9 23.87 -57.51 -5.74
C SER A 9 24.88 -57.02 -4.68
N VAL A 10 24.65 -57.01 -3.35
CA VAL A 10 23.55 -57.45 -2.46
C VAL A 10 23.73 -56.83 -1.05
N ARG A 11 22.60 -56.61 -0.39
CA ARG A 11 22.27 -56.48 1.05
C ARG A 11 23.38 -56.58 2.12
N SER A 12 23.25 -55.73 3.15
CA SER A 12 23.17 -56.19 4.55
C SER A 12 22.41 -55.19 5.44
N SER A 13 21.41 -55.71 6.13
CA SER A 13 20.58 -55.07 7.14
C SER A 13 21.36 -54.68 8.40
N PHE A 14 20.99 -53.55 9.04
CA PHE A 14 21.00 -53.44 10.50
C PHE A 14 19.89 -52.49 10.93
N ALA A 15 19.08 -52.96 11.89
CA ALA A 15 18.00 -52.24 12.53
C ALA A 15 18.55 -51.34 13.65
N ALA A 16 17.94 -50.18 13.83
CA ALA A 16 17.85 -49.52 15.14
C ALA A 16 16.66 -48.55 15.17
N ALA A 17 15.75 -48.81 16.11
CA ALA A 17 14.65 -47.96 16.47
C ALA A 17 15.12 -46.86 17.44
N ALA A 18 14.61 -45.63 17.27
CA ALA A 18 14.43 -44.61 18.32
C ALA A 18 13.67 -43.43 17.68
N ALA A 19 12.39 -43.24 18.00
CA ALA A 19 11.89 -42.44 19.12
C ALA A 19 11.70 -40.95 18.77
N ALA A 20 10.48 -40.50 19.06
CA ALA A 20 9.87 -39.20 18.88
C ALA A 20 10.72 -37.97 19.26
N GLY A 21 10.38 -36.82 18.64
CA GLY A 21 10.89 -35.52 19.05
C GLY A 21 10.26 -34.33 18.32
N SER A 22 8.94 -34.18 18.42
CA SER A 22 8.22 -32.94 18.10
C SER A 22 8.72 -31.81 19.03
N ARG A 23 9.44 -30.82 18.49
CA ARG A 23 9.82 -29.61 19.24
C ARG A 23 8.83 -28.48 18.94
N GLY A 24 7.74 -28.47 19.70
CA GLY A 24 6.92 -27.27 19.89
C GLY A 24 7.59 -26.38 20.94
N CYS A 25 7.82 -25.11 20.60
CA CYS A 25 8.23 -24.09 21.55
C CYS A 25 7.03 -23.68 22.41
N SER A 26 7.14 -23.79 23.73
CA SER A 26 6.24 -23.18 24.71
C SER A 26 7.05 -22.39 25.75
N PRO A 27 6.60 -21.19 26.17
CA PRO A 27 7.30 -20.41 27.18
C PRO A 27 6.86 -20.82 28.59
N ARG A 28 7.81 -20.96 29.52
CA ARG A 28 7.56 -21.12 30.96
C ARG A 28 7.30 -19.75 31.61
N PRO A 29 6.37 -19.63 32.58
CA PRO A 29 6.19 -18.42 33.36
C PRO A 29 7.05 -18.45 34.63
N SER A 30 7.79 -17.38 34.90
CA SER A 30 8.48 -17.14 36.16
C SER A 30 7.59 -16.34 37.12
N ARG A 31 7.27 -16.96 38.26
CA ARG A 31 6.63 -16.35 39.45
C ARG A 31 7.56 -15.35 40.12
N VAL A 32 7.04 -14.19 40.52
CA VAL A 32 7.57 -13.40 41.65
C VAL A 32 6.41 -12.88 42.49
N ALA A 33 6.64 -12.89 43.80
CA ALA A 33 5.68 -12.96 44.90
C ALA A 33 5.01 -11.63 45.29
N ILE A 34 3.84 -11.80 45.91
CA ILE A 34 3.05 -10.80 46.64
C ILE A 34 3.65 -10.58 48.03
N LEU A 35 3.73 -9.32 48.49
CA LEU A 35 3.79 -8.96 49.91
C LEU A 35 2.89 -7.75 50.18
N ALA A 36 2.02 -7.91 51.18
CA ALA A 36 0.97 -6.98 51.60
C ALA A 36 1.44 -6.05 52.74
N GLY A 37 0.83 -4.86 52.87
CA GLY A 37 1.05 -3.96 54.01
C GLY A 37 0.07 -2.78 54.14
N ALA A 38 -1.03 -3.02 54.86
CA ALA A 38 -1.76 -2.16 55.82
C ALA A 38 -2.44 -0.79 55.45
N ARG A 39 -3.79 -0.80 55.59
CA ARG A 39 -4.75 0.07 56.38
C ARG A 39 -4.54 1.61 56.44
N ALA A 40 -5.53 2.52 56.51
CA ALA A 40 -7.00 2.57 56.38
C ALA A 40 -7.52 4.04 56.53
N ARG A 41 -8.52 4.46 55.71
CA ARG A 41 -9.72 5.33 56.01
C ARG A 41 -9.60 6.86 56.32
N PRO A 42 -10.70 7.68 56.25
CA PRO A 42 -11.56 8.04 55.08
C PRO A 42 -12.01 9.55 55.06
N LEU A 43 -12.98 9.90 54.17
CA LEU A 43 -13.99 11.02 54.22
C LEU A 43 -13.71 12.32 53.41
N ARG A 44 -14.53 12.63 52.38
CA ARG A 44 -15.77 13.45 52.41
C ARG A 44 -16.32 13.74 51.00
N ALA A 45 -17.62 14.00 50.94
CA ALA A 45 -18.46 14.18 49.76
C ALA A 45 -18.59 15.63 49.27
N GLY A 46 -19.03 15.81 48.01
CA GLY A 46 -19.88 16.95 47.59
C GLY A 46 -19.39 17.80 46.42
N PRO A 47 -20.29 18.45 45.66
CA PRO A 47 -20.30 18.46 44.20
C PRO A 47 -19.95 19.81 43.57
N LYS A 48 -19.71 19.87 42.25
CA LYS A 48 -20.13 20.99 41.37
C LYS A 48 -19.75 20.75 39.90
N TRP A 49 -20.75 20.90 39.03
CA TRP A 49 -20.58 21.13 37.60
C TRP A 49 -20.04 22.55 37.37
N SER A 50 -19.04 22.69 36.51
CA SER A 50 -18.72 23.97 35.85
C SER A 50 -18.16 23.71 34.47
N VAL A 51 -18.96 24.02 33.46
CA VAL A 51 -18.52 24.16 32.07
C VAL A 51 -17.60 25.38 32.01
N ARG A 52 -16.36 25.19 31.53
CA ARG A 52 -15.48 26.27 31.09
C ARG A 52 -14.99 25.94 29.69
N PHE A 53 -15.51 26.67 28.71
CA PHE A 53 -14.85 26.85 27.42
C PHE A 53 -13.52 27.57 27.68
N VAL A 54 -12.41 26.93 27.28
CA VAL A 54 -11.12 27.60 27.12
C VAL A 54 -10.65 27.31 25.71
N TRP A 55 -10.72 28.33 24.86
CA TRP A 55 -9.97 28.38 23.62
C TRP A 55 -8.48 28.44 23.98
N VAL A 56 -7.72 27.39 23.67
CA VAL A 56 -6.26 27.46 23.61
C VAL A 56 -5.85 27.18 22.18
N SER A 57 -5.47 28.25 21.49
CA SER A 57 -4.72 28.19 20.25
C SER A 57 -3.39 27.47 20.51
N ARG A 58 -3.24 26.24 20.01
CA ARG A 58 -1.94 25.55 19.96
C ARG A 58 -1.53 25.38 18.50
N ARG A 59 -0.60 26.24 18.07
CA ARG A 59 0.37 25.90 17.04
C ARG A 59 1.10 24.64 17.51
N LEU A 60 0.87 23.52 16.84
CA LEU A 60 1.63 22.30 17.07
C LEU A 60 2.91 22.37 16.24
N ALA A 61 3.95 22.94 16.85
CA ALA A 61 5.32 22.65 16.45
C ALA A 61 5.70 21.33 17.13
N PHE A 62 5.71 20.23 16.38
CA PHE A 62 6.18 18.94 16.89
C PHE A 62 7.68 18.81 16.62
N GLY A 63 8.45 18.67 17.69
CA GLY A 63 9.91 18.57 17.71
C GLY A 63 10.45 17.13 17.62
N PRO A 64 11.78 16.95 17.75
CA PRO A 64 12.55 15.74 17.41
C PRO A 64 12.30 14.48 18.27
N GLU A 65 11.34 14.51 19.20
CA GLU A 65 11.02 13.35 20.07
C GLU A 65 10.34 12.20 19.31
N ILE A 66 9.67 12.48 18.19
CA ILE A 66 9.08 11.45 17.31
C ILE A 66 10.15 10.59 16.62
N LEU A 67 11.34 11.15 16.37
CA LEU A 67 12.44 10.41 15.72
C LEU A 67 12.98 9.25 16.59
N GLN A 68 12.89 9.33 17.92
CA GLN A 68 13.34 8.27 18.83
C GLN A 68 12.33 7.13 18.97
N ALA A 69 11.04 7.40 18.76
CA ALA A 69 9.97 6.41 18.82
C ALA A 69 9.98 5.46 17.61
N ILE A 70 10.35 5.95 16.43
CA ILE A 70 10.24 5.18 15.17
C ILE A 70 11.28 4.05 15.05
N THR A 71 12.34 4.07 15.87
CA THR A 71 13.46 3.12 15.81
C THR A 71 13.29 1.85 16.67
N ASN A 72 12.33 1.81 17.59
CA ASN A 72 12.09 0.64 18.46
C ASN A 72 10.70 0.03 18.18
N SER A 73 10.66 -1.27 17.91
CA SER A 73 9.42 -2.04 17.73
C SER A 73 8.44 -1.91 18.91
N ASP A 74 8.95 -1.80 20.14
CA ASP A 74 8.14 -1.62 21.36
C ASP A 74 7.43 -0.26 21.43
N SER A 75 7.98 0.76 20.77
CA SER A 75 7.37 2.08 20.70
C SER A 75 6.18 2.12 19.74
N ILE A 76 6.15 1.27 18.70
CA ILE A 76 5.07 1.25 17.72
C ILE A 76 3.76 0.81 18.38
N LEU A 77 3.81 -0.22 19.22
CA LEU A 77 2.63 -0.70 19.96
C LEU A 77 2.13 0.34 20.97
N GLN A 78 3.03 1.02 21.69
CA GLN A 78 2.65 2.10 22.60
C GLN A 78 2.03 3.29 21.86
N VAL A 79 2.59 3.64 20.70
CA VAL A 79 2.13 4.77 19.88
C VAL A 79 0.81 4.48 19.15
N LEU A 80 0.54 3.20 18.82
CA LEU A 80 -0.74 2.76 18.24
C LEU A 80 -1.81 2.48 19.31
N ALA A 81 -1.43 2.10 20.53
CA ALA A 81 -2.33 1.90 21.67
C ALA A 81 -2.80 3.21 22.32
N GLN A 82 -2.03 4.31 22.18
CA GLN A 82 -2.38 5.62 22.74
C GLN A 82 -3.47 6.37 21.95
N ASP A 83 -3.85 5.92 20.75
CA ASP A 83 -4.70 6.69 19.83
C ASP A 83 -5.94 5.91 19.32
N ASP A 84 -6.49 4.96 20.10
CA ASP A 84 -7.72 4.18 19.79
C ASP A 84 -7.71 3.39 18.45
N MET A 85 -6.55 3.25 17.78
CA MET A 85 -6.45 2.68 16.43
C MET A 85 -6.23 1.17 16.39
N LEU A 86 -5.72 0.59 17.48
CA LEU A 86 -5.66 -0.86 17.69
C LEU A 86 -6.76 -1.24 18.68
N ASN A 87 -7.76 -2.02 18.23
CA ASN A 87 -8.62 -2.67 19.21
C ASN A 87 -7.74 -3.64 20.03
N ALA A 88 -8.02 -3.80 21.32
CA ALA A 88 -7.28 -4.70 22.19
C ALA A 88 -7.19 -6.14 21.63
N THR A 89 -8.14 -6.54 20.78
CA THR A 89 -8.20 -7.85 20.13
C THR A 89 -7.10 -8.05 19.06
N GLU A 90 -6.74 -7.01 18.30
CA GLU A 90 -5.70 -7.04 17.25
C GLU A 90 -4.30 -7.15 17.86
N LEU A 91 -4.06 -6.43 18.96
CA LEU A 91 -2.87 -6.57 19.82
C LEU A 91 -2.77 -7.98 20.41
N VAL A 92 -3.88 -8.48 20.96
CA VAL A 92 -3.96 -9.81 21.57
C VAL A 92 -3.74 -10.93 20.54
N GLN A 93 -4.13 -10.76 19.26
CA GLN A 93 -3.86 -11.77 18.22
C GLN A 93 -2.38 -11.87 17.84
N TRP A 94 -1.67 -10.74 17.82
CA TRP A 94 -0.23 -10.68 17.63
C TRP A 94 0.51 -11.25 18.85
N GLU A 95 0.08 -10.91 20.06
CA GLU A 95 0.64 -11.42 21.33
C GLU A 95 0.35 -12.92 21.55
N ASN A 96 -0.73 -13.46 20.96
CA ASN A 96 -1.10 -14.88 21.04
C ASN A 96 -0.31 -15.80 20.08
N GLY A 97 0.70 -15.30 19.38
CA GLY A 97 1.61 -16.13 18.57
C GLY A 97 1.04 -16.62 17.24
N LYS A 98 0.00 -15.97 16.70
CA LYS A 98 -0.43 -16.20 15.31
C LYS A 98 0.64 -15.64 14.37
N SER A 99 0.96 -16.38 13.30
CA SER A 99 1.87 -15.87 12.28
C SER A 99 1.22 -14.70 11.51
N VAL A 100 2.02 -13.83 10.90
CA VAL A 100 1.52 -12.75 10.03
C VAL A 100 0.58 -13.29 8.95
N ASN A 101 0.89 -14.48 8.42
CA ASN A 101 0.07 -15.17 7.43
C ASN A 101 -1.28 -15.64 7.99
N ASP A 102 -1.37 -16.04 9.26
CA ASP A 102 -2.64 -16.43 9.89
C ASP A 102 -3.56 -15.22 10.07
N ILE A 103 -3.00 -14.06 10.44
CA ILE A 103 -3.73 -12.80 10.55
C ILE A 103 -4.24 -12.39 9.17
N ALA A 104 -3.34 -12.37 8.17
CA ALA A 104 -3.68 -12.06 6.79
C ALA A 104 -4.79 -12.97 6.25
N ALA A 105 -4.66 -14.29 6.43
CA ALA A 105 -5.66 -15.27 6.00
C ALA A 105 -7.03 -15.05 6.67
N SER A 106 -7.05 -14.70 7.96
CA SER A 106 -8.30 -14.37 8.68
C SER A 106 -9.00 -13.12 8.13
N GLN A 107 -8.26 -12.25 7.46
CA GLN A 107 -8.73 -11.05 6.76
C GLN A 107 -9.02 -11.31 5.27
N GLY A 108 -8.93 -12.57 4.81
CA GLY A 108 -9.15 -12.95 3.42
C GLY A 108 -8.00 -12.61 2.47
N ILE A 109 -6.87 -12.14 2.99
CA ILE A 109 -5.65 -11.93 2.21
C ILE A 109 -5.05 -13.29 1.87
N ARG A 110 -4.85 -13.52 0.57
CA ARG A 110 -4.29 -14.78 0.05
C ARG A 110 -2.79 -14.72 -0.23
N ILE A 111 -2.21 -13.52 -0.18
CA ILE A 111 -0.78 -13.29 -0.43
C ILE A 111 -0.03 -13.70 0.83
N ARG A 112 0.71 -14.80 0.74
CA ARG A 112 1.58 -15.26 1.82
C ARG A 112 2.86 -14.44 1.80
N ARG A 113 3.38 -14.13 2.97
CA ARG A 113 4.58 -13.33 3.18
C ARG A 113 5.58 -14.10 4.02
N HIS A 114 6.86 -13.82 3.81
CA HIS A 114 7.90 -14.48 4.57
C HIS A 114 8.19 -13.74 5.89
N CYS A 115 8.39 -14.48 6.98
CA CYS A 115 8.62 -13.88 8.31
C CYS A 115 10.06 -13.37 8.52
N ARG A 116 11.02 -13.71 7.65
CA ARG A 116 12.42 -13.27 7.76
C ARG A 116 12.79 -12.27 6.65
N PRO A 117 13.24 -11.06 7.00
CA PRO A 117 13.58 -10.03 6.01
C PRO A 117 14.71 -10.40 5.05
N THR A 118 15.65 -11.28 5.44
CA THR A 118 16.89 -11.53 4.68
C THR A 118 16.91 -12.87 3.94
N ALA A 119 15.76 -13.54 3.82
CA ALA A 119 15.71 -14.82 3.13
C ALA A 119 15.78 -14.62 1.60
N SER A 120 16.52 -15.50 0.94
CA SER A 120 16.54 -15.60 -0.51
C SER A 120 15.23 -16.21 -1.04
N LEU A 121 14.90 -15.96 -2.31
CA LEU A 121 13.70 -16.55 -2.95
C LEU A 121 13.65 -18.07 -2.81
N LYS A 122 14.80 -18.74 -2.89
CA LYS A 122 14.87 -20.20 -2.75
C LYS A 122 14.45 -20.66 -1.35
N GLU A 123 14.89 -19.95 -0.32
CA GLU A 123 14.50 -20.26 1.06
C GLU A 123 13.00 -19.99 1.28
N ILE A 124 12.46 -18.93 0.67
CA ILE A 124 11.02 -18.64 0.70
C ILE A 124 10.23 -19.76 -0.01
N GLU A 125 10.67 -20.20 -1.19
CA GLU A 125 10.04 -21.29 -1.94
C GLU A 125 10.15 -22.65 -1.23
N GLU A 126 11.24 -22.90 -0.51
CA GLU A 126 11.40 -24.11 0.32
C GLU A 126 10.42 -24.11 1.51
N GLU A 127 10.12 -22.94 2.09
CA GLU A 127 9.19 -22.80 3.22
C GLU A 127 7.71 -22.79 2.78
N LEU A 128 7.38 -22.01 1.75
CA LEU A 128 6.00 -21.72 1.34
C LEU A 128 5.58 -22.47 0.07
N GLY A 129 6.49 -23.11 -0.65
CA GLY A 129 6.26 -23.66 -1.99
C GLY A 129 6.28 -22.56 -3.07
N ALA A 130 5.83 -22.89 -4.28
CA ALA A 130 5.74 -21.94 -5.38
C ALA A 130 4.69 -20.82 -5.11
N PRO A 131 4.87 -19.62 -5.67
CA PRO A 131 3.87 -18.57 -5.57
C PRO A 131 2.59 -18.95 -6.31
N LEU A 132 1.43 -18.68 -5.69
CA LEU A 132 0.10 -19.02 -6.19
C LEU A 132 -0.33 -18.14 -7.37
N ASN A 133 0.13 -16.90 -7.39
CA ASN A 133 -0.16 -15.93 -8.44
C ASN A 133 1.00 -14.94 -8.62
N ILE A 134 0.90 -14.09 -9.64
CA ILE A 134 1.96 -13.12 -9.94
C ILE A 134 2.13 -12.09 -8.83
N LEU A 135 1.06 -11.69 -8.14
CA LEU A 135 1.14 -10.69 -7.08
C LEU A 135 1.94 -11.23 -5.91
N GLU A 136 1.71 -12.48 -5.51
CA GLU A 136 2.48 -13.14 -4.45
C GLU A 136 3.96 -13.19 -4.80
N LYS A 137 4.29 -13.53 -6.06
CA LYS A 137 5.67 -13.50 -6.54
C LYS A 137 6.29 -12.09 -6.48
N ILE A 138 5.54 -11.06 -6.90
CA ILE A 138 5.98 -9.66 -6.82
C ILE A 138 6.27 -9.27 -5.38
N ILE A 139 5.40 -9.64 -4.44
CA ILE A 139 5.59 -9.32 -3.01
C ILE A 139 6.82 -10.02 -2.43
N TRP A 140 7.07 -11.30 -2.76
CA TRP A 140 8.28 -12.00 -2.31
C TRP A 140 9.56 -11.36 -2.83
N ASP A 141 9.58 -10.96 -4.10
CA ASP A 141 10.70 -10.19 -4.65
C ASP A 141 10.87 -8.84 -3.94
N LYS A 142 9.76 -8.20 -3.58
CA LYS A 142 9.78 -6.91 -2.88
C LYS A 142 10.34 -7.03 -1.46
N GLU A 143 10.10 -8.13 -0.77
CA GLU A 143 10.68 -8.39 0.57
C GLU A 143 12.22 -8.38 0.51
N ILE A 144 12.79 -8.98 -0.54
CA ILE A 144 14.23 -8.99 -0.80
C ILE A 144 14.72 -7.59 -1.18
N GLU A 145 14.03 -6.92 -2.10
CA GLU A 145 14.37 -5.55 -2.54
C GLU A 145 14.39 -4.57 -1.37
N VAL A 146 13.41 -4.65 -0.46
CA VAL A 146 13.35 -3.81 0.74
C VAL A 146 14.51 -4.10 1.68
N ALA A 147 14.88 -5.37 1.88
CA ALA A 147 16.01 -5.72 2.73
C ALA A 147 17.34 -5.22 2.16
N GLU A 148 17.56 -5.36 0.85
CA GLU A 148 18.72 -4.81 0.16
C GLU A 148 18.73 -3.26 0.20
N GLY A 149 17.56 -2.65 0.01
CA GLY A 149 17.37 -1.20 0.07
C GLY A 149 17.69 -0.63 1.45
N LEU A 150 17.23 -1.30 2.52
CA LEU A 150 17.54 -0.97 3.91
C LEU A 150 19.04 -1.07 4.21
N ALA A 151 19.72 -2.09 3.66
CA ALA A 151 21.16 -2.26 3.82
C ALA A 151 21.96 -1.16 3.08
N LYS A 152 21.50 -0.72 1.90
CA LYS A 152 22.13 0.34 1.11
C LYS A 152 21.86 1.74 1.68
N LYS A 153 20.62 2.00 2.11
CA LYS A 153 20.18 3.29 2.64
C LYS A 153 19.28 3.07 3.86
N PRO A 154 19.84 3.20 5.08
CA PRO A 154 19.11 2.99 6.32
C PRO A 154 17.89 3.91 6.45
N LEU A 155 16.85 3.40 7.12
CA LEU A 155 15.60 4.14 7.34
C LEU A 155 15.80 5.52 7.97
N LYS A 156 16.75 5.65 8.91
CA LYS A 156 17.04 6.93 9.58
C LYS A 156 17.42 8.02 8.56
N GLU A 157 18.26 7.68 7.58
CA GLU A 157 18.67 8.63 6.54
C GLU A 157 17.49 9.04 5.65
N LEU A 158 16.57 8.11 5.38
CA LEU A 158 15.36 8.39 4.62
C LEU A 158 14.38 9.28 5.39
N ILE A 159 14.24 9.09 6.70
CA ILE A 159 13.44 9.99 7.56
C ILE A 159 14.01 11.41 7.50
N GLU A 160 15.32 11.56 7.63
CA GLU A 160 15.99 12.86 7.55
C GLU A 160 15.85 13.49 6.14
N ALA A 161 15.94 12.69 5.08
CA ALA A 161 15.75 13.17 3.70
C ALA A 161 14.29 13.57 3.43
N ALA A 162 13.32 12.80 3.91
CA ALA A 162 11.90 13.12 3.80
C ALA A 162 11.56 14.42 4.56
N ALA A 163 12.15 14.63 5.75
CA ALA A 163 11.97 15.86 6.52
C ALA A 163 12.55 17.11 5.83
N LYS A 164 13.58 16.94 4.99
CA LYS A 164 14.18 18.01 4.17
C LYS A 164 13.48 18.23 2.83
N SER A 165 12.54 17.35 2.47
CA SER A 165 11.81 17.46 1.20
C SER A 165 10.86 18.67 1.25
N PRO A 166 10.57 19.30 0.09
CA PRO A 166 9.53 20.34 0.02
C PRO A 166 8.18 19.84 0.57
N PRO A 167 7.22 20.72 0.90
CA PRO A 167 5.87 20.29 1.24
C PRO A 167 5.24 19.42 0.15
N THR A 168 4.40 18.47 0.53
CA THR A 168 3.57 17.71 -0.40
C THR A 168 2.61 18.64 -1.14
N ARG A 169 2.30 18.29 -2.38
CA ARG A 169 1.18 18.90 -3.10
C ARG A 169 -0.11 18.17 -2.77
N ASP A 170 -1.21 18.90 -2.75
CA ASP A 170 -2.51 18.34 -2.37
C ASP A 170 -3.07 17.42 -3.46
N PHE A 171 -2.71 16.13 -3.40
CA PHE A 171 -3.14 15.12 -4.35
C PHE A 171 -4.66 14.93 -4.35
N TYR A 172 -5.28 14.83 -3.17
CA TYR A 172 -6.73 14.71 -3.05
C TYR A 172 -7.46 15.95 -3.58
N GLY A 173 -7.00 17.14 -3.16
CA GLY A 173 -7.60 18.41 -3.58
C GLY A 173 -7.49 18.65 -5.09
N ALA A 174 -6.39 18.23 -5.72
CA ALA A 174 -6.23 18.31 -7.17
C ALA A 174 -7.27 17.47 -7.94
N LEU A 175 -7.56 16.26 -7.47
CA LEU A 175 -8.62 15.42 -8.04
C LEU A 175 -10.00 16.05 -7.86
N GLU A 176 -10.31 16.53 -6.66
CA GLU A 176 -11.60 17.13 -6.36
C GLU A 176 -11.83 18.40 -7.20
N ALA A 177 -10.82 19.25 -7.32
CA ALA A 177 -10.86 20.46 -8.13
C ALA A 177 -11.05 20.15 -9.62
N ALA A 178 -10.31 19.17 -10.14
CA ALA A 178 -10.41 18.78 -11.55
C ALA A 178 -11.78 18.18 -11.90
N TYR A 179 -12.35 17.35 -11.00
CA TYR A 179 -13.70 16.81 -11.16
C TYR A 179 -14.75 17.92 -11.21
N LYS A 180 -14.71 18.84 -10.23
CA LYS A 180 -15.62 20.01 -10.17
C LYS A 180 -15.51 20.90 -11.40
N ARG A 181 -14.29 21.12 -11.91
CA ARG A 181 -14.02 22.00 -13.05
C ARG A 181 -14.51 21.42 -14.38
N ASN A 182 -14.31 20.12 -14.61
CA ASN A 182 -14.54 19.50 -15.91
C ASN A 182 -15.90 18.76 -16.02
N GLY A 183 -16.56 18.48 -14.89
CA GLY A 183 -17.82 17.71 -14.84
C GLY A 183 -17.68 16.25 -15.27
N VAL A 184 -16.44 15.74 -15.33
CA VAL A 184 -16.07 14.37 -15.69
C VAL A 184 -14.98 13.88 -14.72
N PRO A 185 -14.76 12.56 -14.57
CA PRO A 185 -13.76 12.03 -13.65
C PRO A 185 -12.38 12.67 -13.84
N ALA A 186 -11.75 13.08 -12.74
CA ALA A 186 -10.39 13.61 -12.78
C ALA A 186 -9.38 12.54 -13.24
N LEU A 187 -8.44 12.92 -14.10
CA LEU A 187 -7.44 11.98 -14.62
C LEU A 187 -6.20 11.89 -13.72
N ILE A 188 -5.89 10.69 -13.24
CA ILE A 188 -4.56 10.29 -12.79
C ILE A 188 -3.86 9.61 -13.97
N ALA A 189 -2.96 10.32 -14.65
CA ALA A 189 -2.27 9.79 -15.82
C ALA A 189 -1.03 9.00 -15.42
N GLU A 190 -0.94 7.74 -15.84
CA GLU A 190 0.11 6.82 -15.43
C GLU A 190 1.29 6.79 -16.43
N VAL A 191 2.48 7.07 -15.91
CA VAL A 191 3.76 7.03 -16.62
C VAL A 191 4.37 5.65 -16.42
N LYS A 192 4.22 4.77 -17.43
CA LYS A 192 4.56 3.34 -17.36
C LYS A 192 5.33 2.87 -18.58
N LYS A 193 6.47 2.19 -18.38
CA LYS A 193 7.29 1.64 -19.48
C LYS A 193 6.84 0.26 -19.93
N ALA A 194 6.59 -0.64 -18.97
CA ALA A 194 6.21 -2.02 -19.23
C ALA A 194 5.12 -2.49 -18.26
N SER A 195 4.54 -3.67 -18.53
CA SER A 195 3.73 -4.39 -17.55
C SER A 195 3.94 -5.91 -17.66
N PRO A 196 3.70 -6.68 -16.59
CA PRO A 196 3.80 -8.15 -16.63
C PRO A 196 2.95 -8.80 -17.71
N SER A 197 1.77 -8.23 -17.98
CA SER A 197 0.80 -8.77 -18.93
C SER A 197 1.05 -8.42 -20.39
N ARG A 198 1.80 -7.35 -20.68
CA ARG A 198 1.98 -6.81 -22.05
C ARG A 198 3.43 -6.63 -22.47
N GLY A 199 4.39 -6.85 -21.57
CA GLY A 199 5.80 -6.54 -21.81
C GLY A 199 6.03 -5.03 -21.94
N VAL A 200 6.98 -4.63 -22.79
CA VAL A 200 7.29 -3.23 -23.04
C VAL A 200 6.15 -2.57 -23.82
N LEU A 201 5.60 -1.49 -23.26
CA LEU A 201 4.51 -0.70 -23.85
C LEU A 201 5.04 0.46 -24.70
N ARG A 202 6.22 0.99 -24.33
CA ARG A 202 6.88 2.09 -25.03
C ARG A 202 8.40 1.91 -24.98
N GLU A 203 9.00 1.62 -26.13
CA GLU A 203 10.45 1.43 -26.27
C GLU A 203 11.21 2.73 -25.93
N ASN A 204 10.84 3.82 -26.62
CA ASN A 204 11.36 5.16 -26.39
C ASN A 204 10.66 5.82 -25.19
N PHE A 205 11.11 5.44 -23.99
CA PHE A 205 10.52 5.88 -22.73
C PHE A 205 11.32 7.02 -22.10
N ASN A 206 10.78 8.25 -22.21
CA ASN A 206 11.24 9.40 -21.42
C ASN A 206 10.13 9.79 -20.42
N PRO A 207 10.29 9.50 -19.11
CA PRO A 207 9.24 9.75 -18.12
C PRO A 207 8.93 11.24 -17.96
N VAL A 208 9.91 12.12 -18.16
CA VAL A 208 9.74 13.58 -18.03
C VAL A 208 8.91 14.14 -19.18
N GLU A 209 9.21 13.75 -20.42
CA GLU A 209 8.44 14.18 -21.59
C GLU A 209 6.98 13.70 -21.50
N ILE A 210 6.77 12.43 -21.10
CA ILE A 210 5.43 11.86 -20.94
C ILE A 210 4.66 12.61 -19.83
N ALA A 211 5.30 12.86 -18.68
CA ALA A 211 4.70 13.60 -17.58
C ALA A 211 4.29 15.02 -17.98
N ASN A 212 5.16 15.75 -18.68
CA ASN A 212 4.87 17.09 -19.19
C ASN A 212 3.72 17.07 -20.21
N ALA A 213 3.68 16.06 -21.09
CA ALA A 213 2.60 15.90 -22.05
C ALA A 213 1.25 15.67 -21.35
N TYR A 214 1.21 14.82 -20.31
CA TYR A 214 0.00 14.59 -19.54
C TYR A 214 -0.48 15.83 -18.77
N GLU A 215 0.43 16.53 -18.08
CA GLU A 215 0.10 17.78 -17.39
C GLU A 215 -0.50 18.81 -18.35
N LYS A 216 0.17 19.06 -19.50
CA LYS A 216 -0.30 20.02 -20.50
C LYS A 216 -1.69 19.70 -21.06
N ASN A 217 -2.10 18.43 -21.04
CA ASN A 217 -3.38 17.96 -21.57
C ASN A 217 -4.42 17.67 -20.46
N GLY A 218 -4.22 18.25 -19.27
CA GLY A 218 -5.24 18.31 -18.23
C GLY A 218 -5.29 17.11 -17.28
N ALA A 219 -4.20 16.32 -17.18
CA ALA A 219 -4.07 15.38 -16.08
C ALA A 219 -4.10 16.13 -14.73
N ALA A 220 -4.92 15.66 -13.80
CA ALA A 220 -5.03 16.26 -12.47
C ALA A 220 -3.86 15.85 -11.58
N CYS A 221 -3.48 14.58 -11.66
CA CYS A 221 -2.33 13.99 -10.98
C CYS A 221 -1.58 13.07 -11.94
N LEU A 222 -0.34 12.74 -11.58
CA LEU A 222 0.45 11.73 -12.29
C LEU A 222 0.71 10.53 -11.39
N SER A 223 0.71 9.34 -11.98
CA SER A 223 1.12 8.10 -11.34
C SER A 223 2.42 7.62 -11.96
N ILE A 224 3.48 7.49 -11.17
CA ILE A 224 4.80 7.08 -11.66
C ILE A 224 5.08 5.67 -11.15
N LEU A 225 5.29 4.72 -12.07
CA LEU A 225 5.71 3.36 -11.72
C LEU A 225 7.15 3.37 -11.23
N THR A 226 7.37 2.85 -10.03
CA THR A 226 8.70 2.76 -9.42
C THR A 226 9.24 1.33 -9.36
N ASP A 227 8.39 0.32 -9.55
CA ASP A 227 8.83 -1.08 -9.56
C ASP A 227 9.73 -1.38 -10.78
N GLU A 228 10.98 -1.77 -10.50
CA GLU A 228 11.98 -2.00 -11.54
C GLU A 228 11.77 -3.33 -12.28
N LYS A 229 11.53 -4.42 -11.54
CA LYS A 229 11.58 -5.79 -12.08
C LYS A 229 10.42 -6.10 -13.04
N TYR A 230 9.22 -5.64 -12.70
CA TYR A 230 7.99 -6.02 -13.39
C TYR A 230 7.44 -4.92 -14.30
N PHE A 231 7.70 -3.66 -13.95
CA PHE A 231 7.20 -2.49 -14.70
C PHE A 231 8.30 -1.68 -15.40
N GLN A 232 9.58 -2.02 -15.17
CA GLN A 232 10.73 -1.24 -15.64
C GLN A 232 10.61 0.24 -15.23
N GLY A 233 10.05 0.46 -14.05
CA GLY A 233 9.99 1.74 -13.36
C GLY A 233 11.30 2.06 -12.64
N SER A 234 11.30 3.14 -11.87
CA SER A 234 12.35 3.41 -10.86
C SER A 234 11.94 4.59 -9.97
N PHE A 235 12.47 4.63 -8.75
CA PHE A 235 12.35 5.80 -7.88
C PHE A 235 13.06 7.03 -8.47
N GLU A 236 14.09 6.83 -9.30
CA GLU A 236 14.78 7.88 -10.05
C GLU A 236 13.87 8.52 -11.09
N ASN A 237 12.96 7.76 -11.73
CA ASN A 237 11.99 8.33 -12.65
C ASN A 237 11.03 9.29 -11.92
N LEU A 238 10.57 8.92 -10.72
CA LEU A 238 9.75 9.78 -9.86
C LEU A 238 10.49 11.08 -9.52
N GLU A 239 11.75 10.99 -9.09
CA GLU A 239 12.59 12.15 -8.76
C GLU A 239 12.85 13.05 -9.96
N LYS A 240 13.14 12.47 -11.14
CA LYS A 240 13.32 13.22 -12.40
C LYS A 240 12.05 13.97 -12.79
N VAL A 241 10.88 13.34 -12.69
CA VAL A 241 9.59 13.97 -12.98
C VAL A 241 9.28 15.07 -11.97
N ARG A 242 9.60 14.87 -10.69
CA ARG A 242 9.49 15.94 -9.68
C ARG A 242 10.39 17.13 -10.02
N ALA A 243 11.64 16.86 -10.38
CA ALA A 243 12.67 17.87 -10.65
C ALA A 243 12.44 18.63 -11.96
N SER A 244 11.71 18.07 -12.92
CA SER A 244 11.44 18.72 -14.21
C SER A 244 10.56 19.96 -14.13
N GLY A 245 9.88 20.17 -12.99
CA GLY A 245 9.07 21.36 -12.74
C GLY A 245 7.57 21.18 -12.93
N VAL A 246 7.12 19.98 -13.34
CA VAL A 246 5.70 19.56 -13.34
C VAL A 246 5.03 20.00 -12.04
N LYS A 247 3.81 20.52 -12.12
CA LYS A 247 2.96 21.02 -11.03
C LYS A 247 1.92 20.01 -10.53
N CYS A 248 1.53 19.04 -11.34
CA CYS A 248 0.68 17.92 -10.91
C CYS A 248 1.26 17.23 -9.66
N PRO A 249 0.41 16.83 -8.71
CA PRO A 249 0.81 15.94 -7.63
C PRO A 249 1.23 14.57 -8.16
N LEU A 250 2.19 13.92 -7.49
CA LEU A 250 2.79 12.66 -7.94
C LEU A 250 2.42 11.50 -7.01
N LEU A 251 1.80 10.46 -7.55
CA LEU A 251 1.61 9.16 -6.92
C LEU A 251 2.81 8.26 -7.19
N CYS A 252 3.42 7.73 -6.14
CA CYS A 252 4.36 6.61 -6.21
C CYS A 252 3.55 5.31 -6.37
N LYS A 253 3.49 4.77 -7.58
CA LYS A 253 2.80 3.50 -7.86
C LYS A 253 3.80 2.36 -7.68
N GLU A 254 3.74 1.77 -6.49
CA GLU A 254 4.66 0.75 -5.98
C GLU A 254 3.88 -0.31 -5.19
N PHE A 255 4.45 -1.52 -5.06
CA PHE A 255 3.97 -2.52 -4.13
C PHE A 255 4.51 -2.23 -2.72
N VAL A 256 3.88 -1.29 -2.01
CA VAL A 256 4.33 -0.88 -0.67
C VAL A 256 4.01 -1.96 0.36
N ILE A 257 5.03 -2.51 0.99
CA ILE A 257 4.96 -3.52 2.05
C ILE A 257 5.77 -3.16 3.31
N ASP A 258 6.57 -2.08 3.24
CA ASP A 258 7.38 -1.58 4.35
C ASP A 258 7.45 -0.04 4.38
N LYS A 259 7.58 0.52 5.58
CA LYS A 259 7.74 1.97 5.80
C LYS A 259 8.94 2.57 5.07
N TRP A 260 10.02 1.82 4.87
CA TRP A 260 11.19 2.23 4.11
C TRP A 260 10.81 2.73 2.73
N GLN A 261 9.90 2.04 2.03
CA GLN A 261 9.43 2.46 0.71
C GLN A 261 8.66 3.78 0.77
N ILE A 262 7.87 4.00 1.83
CA ILE A 262 7.08 5.23 2.02
C ILE A 262 8.01 6.43 2.22
N TYR A 263 9.01 6.32 3.10
CA TYR A 263 10.01 7.38 3.29
C TYR A 263 10.90 7.57 2.06
N ASN A 264 11.25 6.49 1.35
CA ASN A 264 11.98 6.58 0.09
C ASN A 264 11.16 7.37 -0.96
N ALA A 265 9.91 7.00 -1.18
CA ALA A 265 8.97 7.69 -2.07
C ALA A 265 8.87 9.18 -1.72
N ARG A 266 8.68 9.52 -0.43
CA ARG A 266 8.61 10.93 0.00
C ARG A 266 9.91 11.67 -0.25
N SER A 267 11.06 11.06 0.05
CA SER A 267 12.38 11.66 -0.21
C SER A 267 12.65 11.92 -1.69
N LYS A 268 11.96 11.19 -2.58
CA LYS A 268 11.99 11.33 -4.03
C LYS A 268 10.88 12.23 -4.59
N GLY A 269 10.05 12.78 -3.70
CA GLY A 269 9.04 13.79 -4.01
C GLY A 269 7.63 13.27 -4.24
N ALA A 270 7.28 12.04 -3.86
CA ALA A 270 5.91 11.52 -3.95
C ALA A 270 4.93 12.28 -3.05
N ASP A 271 3.82 12.77 -3.59
CA ASP A 271 2.74 13.40 -2.81
C ASP A 271 1.67 12.40 -2.37
N ALA A 272 1.63 11.24 -3.04
CA ALA A 272 0.78 10.13 -2.69
C ALA A 272 1.49 8.80 -2.87
N ILE A 273 0.99 7.78 -2.19
CA ILE A 273 1.44 6.39 -2.33
C ILE A 273 0.25 5.46 -2.58
N LEU A 274 0.53 4.31 -3.20
CA LEU A 274 -0.43 3.22 -3.35
C LEU A 274 -0.34 2.27 -2.14
N LEU A 275 -1.49 1.89 -1.58
CA LEU A 275 -1.62 0.84 -0.58
C LEU A 275 -2.60 -0.22 -1.10
N ILE A 276 -2.24 -1.51 -1.07
CA ILE A 276 -3.04 -2.56 -1.71
C ILE A 276 -3.71 -3.42 -0.64
N ALA A 277 -5.05 -3.42 -0.58
CA ALA A 277 -5.81 -4.17 0.43
C ALA A 277 -5.64 -5.69 0.32
N ALA A 278 -5.38 -6.18 -0.89
CA ALA A 278 -5.06 -7.57 -1.18
C ALA A 278 -3.69 -8.03 -0.60
N VAL A 279 -2.85 -7.11 -0.15
CA VAL A 279 -1.48 -7.38 0.33
C VAL A 279 -1.32 -7.02 1.81
N LEU A 280 -1.90 -5.89 2.22
CA LEU A 280 -1.67 -5.32 3.54
C LEU A 280 -2.73 -5.76 4.53
N THR A 281 -2.28 -6.16 5.73
CA THR A 281 -3.18 -6.40 6.85
C THR A 281 -3.83 -5.09 7.30
N ASP A 282 -4.94 -5.18 8.04
CA ASP A 282 -5.60 -3.98 8.58
C ASP A 282 -4.67 -3.17 9.50
N LEU A 283 -3.75 -3.86 10.22
CA LEU A 283 -2.75 -3.22 11.05
C LEU A 283 -1.72 -2.44 10.22
N ASP A 284 -1.16 -3.07 9.18
CA ASP A 284 -0.21 -2.41 8.29
C ASP A 284 -0.86 -1.21 7.58
N MET A 285 -2.10 -1.37 7.11
CA MET A 285 -2.85 -0.31 6.46
C MET A 285 -3.03 0.90 7.38
N LYS A 286 -3.46 0.69 8.64
CA LYS A 286 -3.60 1.75 9.64
C LYS A 286 -2.26 2.43 9.93
N TYR A 287 -1.18 1.64 10.06
CA TYR A 287 0.16 2.16 10.32
C TYR A 287 0.68 3.01 9.16
N PHE A 288 0.52 2.55 7.91
CA PHE A 288 0.97 3.28 6.73
C PHE A 288 0.12 4.52 6.46
N LEU A 289 -1.19 4.48 6.72
CA LEU A 289 -2.05 5.67 6.68
C LEU A 289 -1.59 6.74 7.67
N ARG A 290 -1.17 6.34 8.87
CA ARG A 290 -0.60 7.27 9.85
C ARG A 290 0.69 7.90 9.35
N ILE A 291 1.62 7.10 8.81
CA ILE A 291 2.86 7.63 8.22
C ILE A 291 2.54 8.62 7.10
N CYS A 292 1.58 8.30 6.22
CA CYS A 292 1.15 9.21 5.17
C CYS A 292 0.65 10.54 5.74
N LYS A 293 -0.20 10.49 6.77
CA LYS A 293 -0.70 11.68 7.47
C LYS A 293 0.44 12.52 8.06
N GLU A 294 1.42 11.89 8.72
CA GLU A 294 2.58 12.56 9.31
C GLU A 294 3.49 13.20 8.24
N LEU A 295 3.61 12.56 7.07
CA LEU A 295 4.37 13.08 5.92
C LEU A 295 3.56 14.04 5.03
N GLY A 296 2.28 14.28 5.35
CA GLY A 296 1.37 15.09 4.53
C GLY A 296 0.99 14.46 3.18
N MET A 297 1.23 13.16 3.00
CA MET A 297 0.92 12.42 1.77
C MET A 297 -0.51 11.90 1.76
N THR A 298 -1.07 11.74 0.55
CA THR A 298 -2.34 11.01 0.34
C THR A 298 -2.07 9.52 0.13
N ALA A 299 -2.89 8.65 0.71
CA ALA A 299 -2.87 7.22 0.38
C ALA A 299 -4.03 6.89 -0.57
N LEU A 300 -3.72 6.34 -1.74
CA LEU A 300 -4.70 5.68 -2.61
C LEU A 300 -4.77 4.21 -2.19
N ILE A 301 -5.89 3.79 -1.61
CA ILE A 301 -6.09 2.41 -1.20
C ILE A 301 -6.76 1.62 -2.32
N GLU A 302 -6.03 0.68 -2.91
CA GLU A 302 -6.52 -0.18 -3.99
C GLU A 302 -7.28 -1.39 -3.44
N VAL A 303 -8.48 -1.62 -3.96
CA VAL A 303 -9.35 -2.77 -3.68
C VAL A 303 -9.80 -3.44 -4.98
N HIS A 304 -10.04 -4.74 -4.92
CA HIS A 304 -10.42 -5.58 -6.05
C HIS A 304 -11.79 -6.23 -5.86
N ASP A 305 -12.16 -6.52 -4.61
CA ASP A 305 -13.38 -7.24 -4.31
C ASP A 305 -14.14 -6.66 -3.11
N GLU A 306 -15.28 -7.28 -2.83
CA GLU A 306 -16.18 -6.90 -1.75
C GLU A 306 -15.54 -6.99 -0.37
N LYS A 307 -14.76 -8.04 -0.12
CA LYS A 307 -14.15 -8.29 1.19
C LYS A 307 -13.05 -7.26 1.48
N GLU A 308 -12.28 -6.91 0.46
CA GLU A 308 -11.30 -5.83 0.54
C GLU A 308 -11.99 -4.48 0.80
N MET A 309 -13.06 -4.16 0.08
CA MET A 309 -13.84 -2.94 0.32
C MET A 309 -14.39 -2.88 1.75
N ASP A 310 -15.00 -3.96 2.24
CA ASP A 310 -15.53 -4.08 3.59
C ASP A 310 -14.47 -3.84 4.67
N ARG A 311 -13.24 -4.34 4.46
CA ARG A 311 -12.12 -4.10 5.36
C ARG A 311 -11.71 -2.65 5.36
N VAL A 312 -11.50 -2.07 4.17
CA VAL A 312 -11.03 -0.69 4.02
C VAL A 312 -12.04 0.31 4.60
N LEU A 313 -13.35 0.10 4.44
CA LEU A 313 -14.38 0.99 4.98
C LEU A 313 -14.46 1.00 6.51
N LYS A 314 -13.96 -0.06 7.19
CA LYS A 314 -13.86 -0.12 8.66
C LYS A 314 -12.67 0.66 9.20
N ILE A 315 -11.71 1.04 8.35
CA ILE A 315 -10.52 1.79 8.75
C ILE A 315 -10.83 3.28 8.77
N ASN A 316 -10.48 3.95 9.87
CA ASN A 316 -10.66 5.39 10.00
C ASN A 316 -9.59 6.16 9.22
N GLY A 317 -9.95 7.31 8.65
CA GLY A 317 -9.02 8.20 7.96
C GLY A 317 -8.78 7.87 6.49
N VAL A 318 -9.44 6.85 5.94
CA VAL A 318 -9.48 6.59 4.50
C VAL A 318 -10.21 7.73 3.79
N LYS A 319 -9.59 8.29 2.75
CA LYS A 319 -10.15 9.38 1.94
C LYS A 319 -10.25 9.07 0.45
N LEU A 320 -9.43 8.14 -0.04
CA LEU A 320 -9.27 7.85 -1.45
C LEU A 320 -9.17 6.32 -1.64
N ILE A 321 -10.11 5.75 -2.39
CA ILE A 321 -10.15 4.32 -2.72
C ILE A 321 -10.06 4.16 -4.23
N GLY A 322 -9.19 3.28 -4.69
CA GLY A 322 -9.08 2.84 -6.08
C GLY A 322 -9.74 1.48 -6.27
N ILE A 323 -10.69 1.36 -7.19
CA ILE A 323 -11.26 0.07 -7.58
C ILE A 323 -10.51 -0.42 -8.81
N ASN A 324 -9.70 -1.46 -8.63
CA ASN A 324 -8.93 -2.05 -9.72
C ASN A 324 -9.73 -3.16 -10.40
N ASN A 325 -10.18 -2.87 -11.62
CA ASN A 325 -11.00 -3.79 -12.41
C ASN A 325 -10.20 -4.96 -13.01
N ARG A 326 -8.87 -5.00 -12.83
CA ARG A 326 -8.03 -6.11 -13.29
C ARG A 326 -7.82 -7.12 -12.18
N SER A 327 -8.23 -8.36 -12.41
CA SER A 327 -7.86 -9.47 -11.54
C SER A 327 -6.36 -9.69 -11.55
N LEU A 328 -5.72 -9.68 -10.38
CA LEU A 328 -4.29 -9.96 -10.24
C LEU A 328 -3.97 -11.46 -10.35
N GLU A 329 -4.98 -12.33 -10.31
CA GLU A 329 -4.82 -13.78 -10.52
C GLU A 329 -4.91 -14.15 -12.01
N THR A 330 -5.86 -13.55 -12.75
CA THR A 330 -6.18 -13.95 -14.14
C THR A 330 -5.83 -12.90 -15.20
N PHE A 331 -5.50 -11.67 -14.79
CA PHE A 331 -5.36 -10.47 -15.63
C PHE A 331 -6.59 -10.05 -16.44
N VAL A 332 -7.72 -10.75 -16.27
CA VAL A 332 -9.01 -10.36 -16.84
C VAL A 332 -9.42 -9.01 -16.28
N VAL A 333 -9.93 -8.15 -17.15
CA VAL A 333 -10.40 -6.81 -16.79
C VAL A 333 -11.91 -6.78 -16.95
N ASP A 334 -12.61 -6.39 -15.90
CA ASP A 334 -14.07 -6.26 -15.88
C ASP A 334 -14.49 -4.99 -15.14
N THR A 335 -14.90 -3.96 -15.89
CA THR A 335 -15.35 -2.69 -15.35
C THR A 335 -16.70 -2.78 -14.64
N SER A 336 -17.45 -3.87 -14.82
CA SER A 336 -18.69 -4.11 -14.09
C SER A 336 -18.46 -4.27 -12.58
N ASN A 337 -17.25 -4.68 -12.18
CA ASN A 337 -16.84 -4.74 -10.77
C ASN A 337 -16.97 -3.39 -10.05
N THR A 338 -16.55 -2.29 -10.70
CA THR A 338 -16.72 -0.94 -10.17
C THR A 338 -18.19 -0.64 -9.86
N LYS A 339 -19.08 -0.95 -10.81
CA LYS A 339 -20.52 -0.73 -10.63
C LYS A 339 -21.07 -1.57 -9.47
N MET A 340 -20.75 -2.86 -9.45
CA MET A 340 -21.19 -3.78 -8.39
C MET A 340 -20.76 -3.31 -6.99
N LEU A 341 -19.49 -2.91 -6.82
CA LEU A 341 -18.97 -2.45 -5.53
C LEU A 341 -19.63 -1.14 -5.07
N LEU A 342 -19.86 -0.21 -6.00
CA LEU A 342 -20.49 1.08 -5.69
C LEU A 342 -22.01 0.96 -5.46
N GLU A 343 -22.70 0.04 -6.12
CA GLU A 343 -24.11 -0.26 -5.81
C GLU A 343 -24.26 -0.79 -4.39
N LYS A 344 -23.30 -1.60 -3.91
CA LYS A 344 -23.37 -2.21 -2.58
C LYS A 344 -22.86 -1.30 -1.46
N HIS A 345 -21.83 -0.49 -1.70
CA HIS A 345 -21.14 0.29 -0.65
C HIS A 345 -21.24 1.81 -0.84
N GLY A 346 -21.89 2.28 -1.91
CA GLY A 346 -21.92 3.69 -2.28
C GLY A 346 -22.46 4.61 -1.18
N ASP A 347 -23.44 4.15 -0.40
CA ASP A 347 -23.94 4.90 0.76
C ASP A 347 -22.86 5.11 1.82
N SER A 348 -22.15 4.06 2.21
CA SER A 348 -21.07 4.15 3.21
C SER A 348 -19.90 5.00 2.71
N ILE A 349 -19.55 4.87 1.44
CA ILE A 349 -18.51 5.67 0.78
C ILE A 349 -18.89 7.16 0.82
N ARG A 350 -20.14 7.50 0.46
CA ARG A 350 -20.65 8.88 0.49
C ARG A 350 -20.71 9.45 1.89
N GLU A 351 -21.23 8.69 2.86
CA GLU A 351 -21.31 9.12 4.26
C GLU A 351 -19.93 9.46 4.83
N LYS A 352 -18.91 8.69 4.47
CA LYS A 352 -17.51 8.92 4.87
C LYS A 352 -16.80 9.98 4.04
N GLY A 353 -17.42 10.50 2.98
CA GLY A 353 -16.80 11.48 2.07
C GLY A 353 -15.57 10.93 1.34
N ILE A 354 -15.58 9.64 0.99
CA ILE A 354 -14.46 8.99 0.29
C ILE A 354 -14.58 9.25 -1.22
N LEU A 355 -13.49 9.71 -1.84
CA LEU A 355 -13.38 9.82 -3.29
C LEU A 355 -13.01 8.46 -3.89
N VAL A 356 -13.72 8.06 -4.95
CA VAL A 356 -13.46 6.79 -5.65
C VAL A 356 -12.75 7.03 -6.98
N VAL A 357 -11.68 6.25 -7.19
CA VAL A 357 -10.90 6.16 -8.42
C VAL A 357 -11.25 4.85 -9.14
N GLY A 358 -11.63 4.91 -10.41
CA GLY A 358 -11.74 3.72 -11.26
C GLY A 358 -10.40 3.40 -11.92
N GLU A 359 -9.91 2.17 -11.81
CA GLU A 359 -8.63 1.75 -12.39
C GLU A 359 -8.80 0.55 -13.33
N SER A 360 -7.92 0.48 -14.34
CA SER A 360 -7.90 -0.55 -15.39
C SER A 360 -9.16 -0.59 -16.29
N GLY A 361 -8.96 -0.92 -17.57
CA GLY A 361 -10.09 -1.19 -18.48
C GLY A 361 -10.74 0.03 -19.13
N LEU A 362 -10.12 1.21 -19.05
CA LEU A 362 -10.66 2.46 -19.59
C LEU A 362 -9.91 2.85 -20.87
N PHE A 363 -10.56 2.68 -22.02
CA PHE A 363 -9.97 2.91 -23.35
C PHE A 363 -10.72 3.97 -24.15
N THR A 364 -12.00 4.18 -23.84
CA THR A 364 -12.91 5.02 -24.61
C THR A 364 -13.71 5.99 -23.72
N PRO A 365 -14.33 7.03 -24.31
CA PRO A 365 -15.24 7.91 -23.57
C PRO A 365 -16.42 7.17 -22.95
N ASP A 366 -16.92 6.13 -23.60
CA ASP A 366 -18.02 5.31 -23.09
C ASP A 366 -17.60 4.53 -21.83
N ASP A 367 -16.35 4.05 -21.77
CA ASP A 367 -15.82 3.40 -20.56
C ASP A 367 -15.75 4.39 -19.38
N VAL A 368 -15.30 5.62 -19.64
CA VAL A 368 -15.23 6.68 -18.62
C VAL A 368 -16.63 7.08 -18.16
N ALA A 369 -17.56 7.25 -19.10
CA ALA A 369 -18.96 7.57 -18.79
C ALA A 369 -19.63 6.44 -17.98
N TYR A 370 -19.33 5.18 -18.31
CA TYR A 370 -19.84 4.02 -17.58
C TYR A 370 -19.46 4.05 -16.09
N VAL A 371 -18.17 4.25 -15.79
CA VAL A 371 -17.72 4.31 -14.38
C VAL A 371 -18.15 5.60 -13.69
N GLN A 372 -18.21 6.73 -14.41
CA GLN A 372 -18.77 7.98 -13.88
C GLN A 372 -20.21 7.80 -13.43
N ASN A 373 -21.05 7.17 -14.26
CA ASN A 373 -22.45 6.89 -13.95
C ASN A 373 -22.62 5.94 -12.74
N ALA A 374 -21.61 5.11 -12.46
CA ALA A 374 -21.58 4.29 -11.25
C ALA A 374 -21.20 5.08 -9.98
N GLY A 375 -20.68 6.30 -10.11
CA GLY A 375 -20.30 7.17 -8.98
C GLY A 375 -18.79 7.40 -8.83
N VAL A 376 -17.99 7.08 -9.86
CA VAL A 376 -16.54 7.35 -9.85
C VAL A 376 -16.24 8.83 -10.11
N SER A 377 -15.35 9.41 -9.30
CA SER A 377 -14.96 10.83 -9.39
C SER A 377 -13.58 11.05 -10.01
N ALA A 378 -12.76 10.01 -10.11
CA ALA A 378 -11.46 10.06 -10.76
C ALA A 378 -11.13 8.73 -11.45
N VAL A 379 -10.22 8.74 -12.42
CA VAL A 379 -9.78 7.53 -13.12
C VAL A 379 -8.27 7.46 -13.18
N LEU A 380 -7.70 6.28 -13.00
CA LEU A 380 -6.26 6.03 -13.18
C LEU A 380 -6.05 5.26 -14.48
N VAL A 381 -5.35 5.90 -15.42
CA VAL A 381 -5.23 5.38 -16.79
C VAL A 381 -3.79 5.44 -17.27
N GLY A 382 -3.29 4.31 -17.77
CA GLY A 382 -1.93 4.17 -18.29
C GLY A 382 -1.85 3.49 -19.66
N GLU A 383 -2.36 2.25 -19.77
CA GLU A 383 -2.17 1.42 -20.97
C GLU A 383 -2.73 2.06 -22.24
N SER A 384 -3.92 2.67 -22.18
CA SER A 384 -4.56 3.32 -23.33
C SER A 384 -3.84 4.61 -23.77
N LEU A 385 -3.16 5.29 -22.85
CA LEU A 385 -2.45 6.54 -23.11
C LEU A 385 -1.03 6.31 -23.64
N VAL A 386 -0.25 5.45 -22.96
CA VAL A 386 1.19 5.33 -23.22
C VAL A 386 1.52 4.67 -24.56
N LYS A 387 0.59 3.86 -25.09
CA LYS A 387 0.68 3.19 -26.40
C LYS A 387 0.55 4.16 -27.58
N GLN A 388 0.01 5.36 -27.36
CA GLN A 388 -0.16 6.33 -28.43
C GLN A 388 1.15 7.08 -28.70
N GLU A 389 1.38 7.45 -29.95
CA GLU A 389 2.56 8.24 -30.35
C GLU A 389 2.60 9.56 -29.58
N ASP A 390 1.45 10.25 -29.50
CA ASP A 390 1.21 11.46 -28.72
C ASP A 390 0.32 11.15 -27.49
N PRO A 391 0.92 11.02 -26.29
CA PRO A 391 0.18 10.75 -25.06
C PRO A 391 -0.81 11.86 -24.68
N GLY A 392 -0.59 13.10 -25.16
CA GLY A 392 -1.47 14.22 -24.92
C GLY A 392 -2.80 14.07 -25.67
N ARG A 393 -2.72 13.80 -26.98
CA ARG A 393 -3.92 13.55 -27.82
C ARG A 393 -4.70 12.32 -27.38
N ALA A 394 -4.03 11.34 -26.77
CA ALA A 394 -4.68 10.17 -26.19
C ALA A 394 -5.68 10.54 -25.08
N ILE A 395 -5.41 11.59 -24.30
CA ILE A 395 -6.33 12.07 -23.27
C ILE A 395 -7.61 12.62 -23.90
N THR A 396 -7.49 13.44 -24.95
CA THR A 396 -8.66 13.93 -25.70
C THR A 396 -9.49 12.79 -26.27
N GLY A 397 -8.84 11.75 -26.80
CA GLY A 397 -9.51 10.55 -27.30
C GLY A 397 -10.25 9.78 -26.21
N LEU A 398 -9.65 9.65 -25.02
CA LEU A 398 -10.24 8.96 -23.87
C LEU A 398 -11.46 9.69 -23.30
N PHE A 399 -11.46 11.02 -23.27
CA PHE A 399 -12.56 11.81 -22.71
C PHE A 399 -13.55 12.33 -23.75
N GLY A 400 -13.22 12.23 -25.05
CA GLY A 400 -14.00 12.82 -26.14
C GLY A 400 -13.99 14.35 -26.17
N LYS A 401 -13.16 14.98 -25.32
CA LYS A 401 -13.02 16.44 -25.19
C LYS A 401 -11.67 16.79 -24.58
N GLU A 402 -11.25 18.05 -24.72
CA GLU A 402 -10.10 18.58 -23.99
C GLU A 402 -10.45 18.80 -22.51
N LEU A 403 -9.50 18.51 -21.63
CA LEU A 403 -9.63 18.74 -20.19
C LEU A 403 -9.00 20.09 -19.83
N LEU A 404 -9.70 20.86 -19.00
CA LEU A 404 -9.21 22.12 -18.46
C LEU A 404 -8.18 21.84 -17.34
N HIS A 405 -7.02 22.48 -17.42
CA HIS A 405 -5.94 22.38 -16.44
C HIS A 405 -6.09 23.37 -15.27
#